data_AF-A0A370DKK7-F1
#
_entry.id   AF-A0A370DKK7-F1
#
_cell.length_a   1.000
_cell.length_b   1.000
_cell.length_c   1.000
_cell.angle_alpha   90.00
_cell.angle_beta   90.00
_cell.angle_gamma   90.00
#
_symmetry.space_group_name_H-M   'P 1'
#
loop_
_entity.id
_entity.type
_entity.pdbx_description
1 polymer ?
#
loop_
_entity_poly.entity_id
_entity_poly.type
_entity_poly.pdbx_seq_one_letter_code
_entity_poly.pdbx_strand_id
1 'polypeptide(L)'
;MFKLRREMLAVSDYLALEDQVRLNKWTTRLAQHYRKIGEMVPEWRDELELEQMDALQKATEQGDYKQAAATLRKIGLSCRSCHRDYRAVAAALYRSPDFSIVKVEDTETLEEESYKRVMERLTLLLNRIKIASEDERKQTALDSLGDLRQRFEDLGQSCKSCHKDKSQKARILGAETEKSLAALELAIKAGEIKQTGRHLGTLAVQSCARCHSVHRTLYDIKKVLAP
;
A
#
# COMPACT_ATOMS: atom_id res chain seq x y z
N MET A 1 6.57 5.16 14.06
CA MET A 1 7.91 4.67 13.60
C MET A 1 8.94 5.77 13.33
N PHE A 2 8.68 6.80 12.49
CA PHE A 2 9.67 7.87 12.25
C PHE A 2 10.09 8.65 13.51
N LYS A 3 9.18 8.82 14.48
CA LYS A 3 9.48 9.41 15.80
C LYS A 3 10.47 8.57 16.59
N LEU A 4 10.18 7.28 16.79
CA LEU A 4 11.05 6.32 17.48
C LEU A 4 12.47 6.27 16.92
N ARG A 5 12.64 6.23 15.59
CA ARG A 5 13.97 6.26 14.96
C ARG A 5 14.74 7.53 15.32
N ARG A 6 14.07 8.68 15.29
CA ARG A 6 14.67 9.97 15.63
C ARG A 6 15.03 10.07 17.11
N GLU A 7 14.16 9.56 17.97
CA GLU A 7 14.35 9.54 19.41
C GLU A 7 15.50 8.63 19.80
N MET A 8 15.61 7.43 19.21
CA MET A 8 16.77 6.56 19.40
C MET A 8 18.08 7.23 18.96
N LEU A 9 18.08 7.91 17.82
CA LEU A 9 19.25 8.66 17.35
C LEU A 9 19.60 9.78 18.32
N ALA A 10 18.63 10.58 18.76
CA ALA A 10 18.86 11.65 19.72
C ALA A 10 19.42 11.12 21.05
N VAL A 11 18.89 10.02 21.59
CA VAL A 11 19.45 9.39 22.79
C VAL A 11 20.91 8.97 22.54
N SER A 12 21.20 8.35 21.39
CA SER A 12 22.58 7.97 21.03
C SER A 12 23.52 9.19 20.95
N ASP A 13 23.09 10.27 20.32
CA ASP A 13 23.88 11.49 20.16
C ASP A 13 24.16 12.16 21.51
N TYR A 14 23.14 12.29 22.37
CA TYR A 14 23.30 12.93 23.68
C TYR A 14 23.99 12.04 24.71
N LEU A 15 24.00 10.72 24.53
CA LEU A 15 24.91 9.83 25.28
C LEU A 15 26.37 10.10 24.91
N ALA A 16 26.68 10.29 23.62
CA ALA A 16 28.05 10.56 23.17
C ALA A 16 28.55 11.95 23.61
N LEU A 17 27.63 12.91 23.76
CA LEU A 17 27.92 14.26 24.22
C LEU A 17 27.83 14.42 25.75
N GLU A 18 27.40 13.38 26.47
CA GLU A 18 27.14 13.42 27.92
C GLU A 18 26.20 14.59 28.33
N ASP A 19 25.25 14.94 27.46
CA ASP A 19 24.30 16.03 27.69
C ASP A 19 23.08 15.52 28.47
N GLN A 20 23.21 15.52 29.79
CA GLN A 20 22.21 14.99 30.72
C GLN A 20 20.80 15.54 30.51
N VAL A 21 20.67 16.84 30.24
CA VAL A 21 19.38 17.52 30.11
C VAL A 21 18.66 17.06 28.85
N ARG A 22 19.35 17.04 27.71
CA ARG A 22 18.75 16.59 26.44
C ARG A 22 18.58 15.09 26.42
N LEU A 23 19.50 14.33 27.01
CA LEU A 23 19.39 12.87 27.16
C LEU A 23 18.08 12.48 27.87
N ASN A 24 17.83 13.01 29.06
CA ASN A 24 16.60 12.71 29.82
C ASN A 24 15.32 13.07 29.05
N LYS A 25 15.31 14.21 28.36
CA LYS A 25 14.20 14.63 27.51
C LYS A 25 13.90 13.62 26.41
N TRP A 26 14.93 13.17 25.70
CA TRP A 26 14.75 12.28 24.54
C TRP A 26 14.49 10.83 24.95
N THR A 27 15.08 10.36 26.05
CA THR A 27 14.79 9.03 26.60
C THR A 27 13.34 8.94 27.08
N THR A 28 12.84 9.97 27.77
CA THR A 28 11.42 10.02 28.18
C THR A 28 10.48 9.95 26.98
N ARG A 29 10.77 10.68 25.90
CA ARG A 29 9.98 10.63 24.66
C ARG A 29 10.03 9.27 23.98
N LEU A 30 11.23 8.68 23.89
CA LEU A 30 11.43 7.35 23.33
C LEU A 30 10.59 6.33 24.08
N ALA A 31 10.66 6.34 25.42
CA ALA A 31 9.95 5.42 26.27
C ALA A 31 8.42 5.56 26.13
N GLN A 32 7.92 6.80 26.08
CA GLN A 32 6.50 7.07 25.85
C GLN A 32 6.03 6.48 24.51
N HIS A 33 6.75 6.71 23.42
CA HIS A 33 6.34 6.20 22.11
C HIS A 33 6.55 4.69 21.95
N TYR A 34 7.55 4.11 22.61
CA TYR A 34 7.81 2.68 22.54
C TYR A 34 6.68 1.88 23.20
N ARG A 35 6.22 2.32 24.37
CA ARG A 35 5.09 1.70 25.08
C ARG A 35 3.79 1.73 24.27
N LYS A 36 3.54 2.82 23.54
CA LYS A 36 2.37 2.95 22.65
C LYS A 36 2.29 1.91 21.54
N ILE A 37 3.39 1.23 21.20
CA ILE A 37 3.36 0.16 20.19
C ILE A 37 2.42 -0.96 20.64
N GLY A 38 2.49 -1.37 21.91
CA GLY A 38 1.65 -2.45 22.46
C GLY A 38 0.19 -2.05 22.65
N GLU A 39 -0.12 -0.76 22.66
CA GLU A 39 -1.50 -0.27 22.61
C GLU A 39 -2.07 -0.32 21.18
N MET A 40 -1.22 -0.04 20.19
CA MET A 40 -1.61 -0.02 18.78
C MET A 40 -1.75 -1.40 18.16
N VAL A 41 -0.95 -2.37 18.62
CA VAL A 41 -0.96 -3.76 18.16
C VAL A 41 -0.84 -4.68 19.39
N PRO A 42 -1.94 -4.90 20.12
CA PRO A 42 -1.94 -5.67 21.37
C PRO A 42 -1.38 -7.08 21.22
N GLU A 43 -1.56 -7.69 20.05
CA GLU A 43 -1.12 -9.05 19.74
C GLU A 43 0.40 -9.20 19.76
N TRP A 44 1.15 -8.10 19.63
CA TRP A 44 2.62 -8.08 19.69
C TRP A 44 3.16 -7.32 20.89
N ARG A 45 2.34 -7.11 21.92
CA ARG A 45 2.76 -6.43 23.14
C ARG A 45 3.92 -7.15 23.83
N ASP A 46 3.90 -8.47 23.83
CA ASP A 46 4.90 -9.31 24.50
C ASP A 46 6.27 -9.31 23.79
N GLU A 47 6.31 -8.82 22.54
CA GLU A 47 7.56 -8.63 21.77
C GLU A 47 8.29 -7.34 22.17
N LEU A 48 7.70 -6.51 23.03
CA LEU A 48 8.30 -5.27 23.51
C LEU A 48 9.15 -5.52 24.75
N GLU A 49 10.40 -5.07 24.68
CA GLU A 49 11.36 -5.13 25.78
C GLU A 49 11.12 -3.99 26.77
N LEU A 50 9.97 -3.99 27.44
CA LEU A 50 9.57 -2.91 28.35
C LEU A 50 10.54 -2.76 29.53
N GLU A 51 11.07 -3.85 30.05
CA GLU A 51 12.08 -3.84 31.13
C GLU A 51 13.38 -3.15 30.68
N GLN A 52 13.81 -3.37 29.43
CA GLN A 52 14.98 -2.67 28.89
C GLN A 52 14.70 -1.18 28.73
N MET A 53 13.47 -0.79 28.39
CA MET A 53 13.10 0.62 28.31
C MET A 53 13.14 1.29 29.70
N ASP A 54 12.64 0.61 30.73
CA ASP A 54 12.71 1.09 32.12
C ASP A 54 14.17 1.21 32.59
N ALA A 55 14.99 0.21 32.29
CA ALA A 55 16.41 0.23 32.59
C ALA A 55 17.15 1.36 31.87
N LEU A 56 16.77 1.69 30.64
CA LEU A 56 17.34 2.82 29.90
C LEU A 56 16.99 4.14 30.59
N GLN A 57 15.71 4.36 30.94
CA GLN A 57 15.28 5.57 31.65
C GLN A 57 16.06 5.75 32.95
N LYS A 58 16.11 4.70 33.77
CA LYS A 58 16.83 4.73 35.05
C LYS A 58 18.32 5.02 34.87
N ALA A 59 18.99 4.37 33.92
CA ALA A 59 20.41 4.63 33.66
C ALA A 59 20.65 6.07 33.21
N THR A 60 19.77 6.62 32.37
CA THR A 60 19.88 8.02 31.96
C THR A 60 19.63 8.99 33.11
N GLU A 61 18.65 8.75 33.98
CA GLU A 61 18.38 9.59 35.15
C GLU A 61 19.55 9.63 36.14
N GLN A 62 20.29 8.52 36.24
CA GLN A 62 21.46 8.39 37.12
C GLN A 62 22.76 8.92 36.50
N GLY A 63 22.75 9.37 35.24
CA GLY A 63 23.96 9.76 34.51
C GLY A 63 24.91 8.60 34.21
N ASP A 64 24.42 7.35 34.24
CA ASP A 64 25.21 6.19 33.86
C ASP A 64 25.20 6.02 32.34
N TYR A 65 26.03 6.82 31.66
CA TYR A 65 26.12 6.83 30.21
C TYR A 65 26.55 5.49 29.62
N LYS A 66 27.40 4.73 30.32
CA LYS A 66 27.89 3.43 29.86
C LYS A 66 26.76 2.40 29.87
N GLN A 67 26.03 2.31 30.97
CA GLN A 67 24.88 1.41 31.07
C GLN A 67 23.77 1.84 30.10
N ALA A 68 23.46 3.14 30.02
CA ALA A 68 22.45 3.66 29.10
C ALA A 68 22.78 3.33 27.63
N ALA A 69 24.05 3.48 27.22
CA ALA A 69 24.49 3.08 25.89
C ALA A 69 24.35 1.57 25.64
N ALA A 70 24.67 0.73 26.63
CA ALA A 70 24.48 -0.71 26.53
C ALA A 70 23.00 -1.10 26.41
N THR A 71 22.13 -0.51 27.21
CA THR A 71 20.69 -0.75 27.17
C THR A 71 20.06 -0.26 25.87
N LEU A 72 20.46 0.92 25.37
CA LEU A 72 19.99 1.42 24.07
C LEU A 72 20.34 0.47 22.92
N ARG A 73 21.53 -0.15 22.96
CA ARG A 73 21.90 -1.18 21.97
C ARG A 73 20.99 -2.42 22.03
N LYS A 74 20.62 -2.87 23.23
CA LYS A 74 19.68 -4.00 23.42
C LYS A 74 18.29 -3.67 22.88
N ILE A 75 17.75 -2.49 23.18
CA ILE A 75 16.49 -2.01 22.60
C ILE A 75 16.60 -1.96 21.07
N GLY A 76 17.74 -1.52 20.53
CA GLY A 76 17.99 -1.53 19.09
C GLY A 76 17.97 -2.93 18.47
N LEU A 77 18.43 -3.96 19.20
CA LEU A 77 18.37 -5.36 18.77
C LEU A 77 16.92 -5.88 18.76
N SER A 78 16.13 -5.58 19.79
CA SER A 78 14.72 -6.00 19.83
C SER A 78 13.89 -5.34 18.71
N CYS A 79 14.12 -4.05 18.45
CA CYS A 79 13.54 -3.36 17.30
C CYS A 79 13.85 -4.08 15.97
N ARG A 80 15.09 -4.57 15.80
CA ARG A 80 15.49 -5.31 14.60
C ARG A 80 14.83 -6.69 14.53
N SER A 81 14.74 -7.40 15.65
CA SER A 81 14.08 -8.72 15.71
C SER A 81 12.62 -8.61 15.33
N CYS A 82 11.86 -7.76 16.04
CA CYS A 82 10.45 -7.52 15.75
C CYS A 82 10.22 -7.07 14.29
N HIS A 83 11.09 -6.21 13.74
CA HIS A 83 10.99 -5.81 12.33
C HIS A 83 11.30 -6.94 11.33
N ARG A 84 12.19 -7.86 11.67
CA ARG A 84 12.49 -9.01 10.81
C ARG A 84 11.28 -9.95 10.77
N ASP A 85 10.67 -10.16 11.93
CA ASP A 85 9.68 -11.23 12.11
C ASP A 85 8.26 -10.73 11.75
N TYR A 86 7.90 -9.49 12.10
CA TYR A 86 6.52 -9.01 12.01
C TYR A 86 6.26 -7.86 11.03
N ARG A 87 7.29 -7.14 10.54
CA ARG A 87 7.07 -5.94 9.70
C ARG A 87 6.29 -6.22 8.43
N ALA A 88 6.54 -7.36 7.77
CA ALA A 88 5.86 -7.73 6.53
C ALA A 88 4.39 -8.09 6.80
N VAL A 89 4.14 -8.89 7.84
CA VAL A 89 2.79 -9.28 8.30
C VAL A 89 1.99 -8.04 8.69
N ALA A 90 2.59 -7.13 9.48
CA ALA A 90 1.97 -5.85 9.84
C ALA A 90 1.57 -5.00 8.63
N ALA A 91 2.45 -4.94 7.63
CA ALA A 91 2.17 -4.20 6.41
C ALA A 91 0.97 -4.82 5.67
N ALA A 92 0.89 -6.14 5.57
CA ALA A 92 -0.22 -6.82 4.92
C ALA A 92 -1.55 -6.59 5.66
N LEU A 93 -1.58 -6.83 6.98
CA LEU A 93 -2.80 -6.74 7.79
C LEU A 93 -3.36 -5.31 7.87
N TYR A 94 -2.49 -4.33 8.10
CA TYR A 94 -2.92 -2.98 8.48
C TYR A 94 -2.78 -1.93 7.38
N ARG A 95 -2.06 -2.20 6.28
CA ARG A 95 -1.95 -1.25 5.14
C ARG A 95 -2.76 -1.64 3.92
N SER A 96 -3.31 -2.86 3.89
CA SER A 96 -4.23 -3.26 2.83
C SER A 96 -5.66 -2.81 3.16
N PRO A 97 -6.32 -2.03 2.29
CA PRO A 97 -7.71 -1.65 2.49
C PRO A 97 -8.62 -2.87 2.40
N ASP A 98 -9.80 -2.80 3.02
CA ASP A 98 -10.82 -3.80 2.77
C ASP A 98 -11.64 -3.40 1.53
N PHE A 99 -11.46 -4.13 0.42
CA PHE A 99 -12.21 -3.86 -0.81
C PHE A 99 -13.69 -4.24 -0.71
N SER A 100 -14.11 -4.99 0.32
CA SER A 100 -15.52 -5.36 0.50
C SER A 100 -16.42 -4.15 0.77
N ILE A 101 -15.86 -3.09 1.37
CA ILE A 101 -16.56 -1.85 1.71
C ILE A 101 -16.42 -0.76 0.64
N VAL A 102 -15.58 -0.97 -0.38
CA VAL A 102 -15.36 0.02 -1.44
C VAL A 102 -16.51 -0.07 -2.44
N LYS A 103 -17.16 1.07 -2.69
CA LYS A 103 -18.17 1.27 -3.72
C LYS A 103 -17.58 2.03 -4.90
N VAL A 104 -18.08 1.71 -6.07
CA VAL A 104 -17.77 2.40 -7.32
C VAL A 104 -19.07 2.96 -7.86
N GLU A 105 -19.13 4.27 -8.05
CA GLU A 105 -20.27 4.95 -8.66
C GLU A 105 -20.09 4.94 -10.18
N ASP A 106 -21.13 4.53 -10.88
CA ASP A 106 -21.24 4.65 -12.33
C ASP A 106 -21.50 6.13 -12.68
N THR A 107 -20.61 6.75 -13.46
CA THR A 107 -20.78 8.19 -13.77
C THR A 107 -21.87 8.49 -14.80
N GLU A 108 -22.41 7.49 -15.49
CA GLU A 108 -23.54 7.63 -16.41
C GLU A 108 -24.89 7.43 -15.70
N THR A 109 -25.00 6.41 -14.84
CA THR A 109 -26.26 6.03 -14.18
C THR A 109 -26.40 6.53 -12.75
N LEU A 110 -25.28 6.95 -12.13
CA LEU A 110 -25.16 7.30 -10.71
C LEU A 110 -25.46 6.14 -9.74
N GLU A 111 -25.53 4.90 -10.25
CA GLU A 111 -25.71 3.72 -9.42
C GLU A 111 -24.39 3.30 -8.76
N GLU A 112 -24.46 2.87 -7.49
CA GLU A 112 -23.31 2.30 -6.80
C GLU A 112 -23.22 0.79 -7.01
N GLU A 113 -22.05 0.33 -7.47
CA GLU A 113 -21.71 -1.08 -7.57
C GLU A 113 -20.63 -1.47 -6.56
N SER A 114 -20.62 -2.74 -6.17
CA SER A 114 -19.50 -3.29 -5.38
C SER A 114 -18.22 -3.31 -6.21
N TYR A 115 -17.07 -3.04 -5.58
CA TYR A 115 -15.76 -3.13 -6.23
C TYR A 115 -15.54 -4.47 -6.95
N LYS A 116 -15.97 -5.59 -6.34
CA LYS A 116 -15.89 -6.94 -6.91
C LYS A 116 -16.61 -7.04 -8.26
N ARG A 117 -17.86 -6.56 -8.33
CA ARG A 117 -18.68 -6.60 -9.55
C ARG A 117 -18.06 -5.77 -10.68
N VAL A 118 -17.50 -4.61 -10.36
CA VAL A 118 -16.75 -3.80 -11.35
C VAL A 118 -15.53 -4.56 -11.86
N MET A 119 -14.72 -5.21 -11.00
CA MET A 119 -13.58 -6.03 -11.44
C MET A 119 -13.98 -7.19 -12.38
N GLU A 120 -15.10 -7.85 -12.08
CA GLU A 120 -15.66 -8.90 -12.93
C GLU A 120 -16.06 -8.33 -14.29
N ARG A 121 -16.72 -7.15 -14.31
CA ARG A 121 -17.10 -6.46 -15.55
C ARG A 121 -15.88 -6.07 -16.40
N LEU A 122 -14.82 -5.54 -15.80
CA LEU A 122 -13.58 -5.21 -16.51
C LEU A 122 -12.95 -6.44 -17.17
N THR A 123 -12.96 -7.57 -16.48
CA THR A 123 -12.46 -8.84 -17.03
C THR A 123 -13.31 -9.31 -18.21
N LEU A 124 -14.64 -9.19 -18.11
CA LEU A 124 -15.54 -9.51 -19.22
C LEU A 124 -15.30 -8.62 -20.44
N LEU A 125 -15.12 -7.32 -20.25
CA LEU A 125 -14.89 -6.36 -21.33
C LEU A 125 -13.57 -6.63 -22.06
N LEU A 126 -12.48 -6.88 -21.34
CA LEU A 126 -11.19 -7.26 -21.95
C LEU A 126 -11.33 -8.51 -22.82
N ASN A 127 -12.01 -9.55 -22.33
CA ASN A 127 -12.23 -10.77 -23.10
C ASN A 127 -13.16 -10.55 -24.31
N ARG A 128 -14.20 -9.72 -24.17
CA ARG A 128 -15.09 -9.37 -25.28
C ARG A 128 -14.35 -8.63 -26.39
N ILE A 129 -13.46 -7.69 -26.05
CA ILE A 129 -12.63 -7.00 -27.04
C ILE A 129 -11.78 -8.02 -27.81
N LYS A 130 -11.14 -8.96 -27.09
CA LYS A 130 -10.31 -10.00 -27.72
C LYS A 130 -11.12 -10.88 -28.67
N ILE A 131 -12.19 -11.49 -28.17
CA ILE A 131 -13.05 -12.40 -28.94
C ILE A 131 -13.63 -11.68 -30.16
N ALA A 132 -14.22 -10.50 -29.96
CA ALA A 132 -14.81 -9.73 -31.06
C ALA A 132 -13.77 -9.29 -32.11
N SER A 133 -12.52 -9.07 -31.72
CA SER A 133 -11.45 -8.73 -32.66
C SER A 133 -10.96 -9.95 -33.44
N GLU A 134 -10.90 -11.13 -32.81
CA GLU A 134 -10.57 -12.40 -33.46
C GLU A 134 -11.68 -12.84 -34.43
N ASP A 135 -12.95 -12.59 -34.08
CA ASP A 135 -14.13 -12.88 -34.91
C ASP A 135 -14.44 -11.76 -35.94
N GLU A 136 -13.56 -10.78 -36.11
CA GLU A 136 -13.73 -9.64 -37.03
C GLU A 136 -15.00 -8.78 -36.78
N ARG A 137 -15.59 -8.88 -35.59
CA ARG A 137 -16.75 -8.11 -35.13
C ARG A 137 -16.34 -6.73 -34.60
N LYS A 138 -15.84 -5.90 -35.50
CA LYS A 138 -15.25 -4.57 -35.22
C LYS A 138 -16.11 -3.68 -34.32
N GLN A 139 -17.40 -3.53 -34.61
CA GLN A 139 -18.27 -2.64 -33.83
C GLN A 139 -18.39 -3.13 -32.37
N THR A 140 -18.60 -4.43 -32.17
CA THR A 140 -18.67 -5.03 -30.83
C THR A 140 -17.37 -4.84 -30.03
N ALA A 141 -16.21 -4.91 -30.71
CA ALA A 141 -14.92 -4.63 -30.07
C ALA A 141 -14.78 -3.16 -29.66
N LEU A 142 -15.24 -2.22 -30.50
CA LEU A 142 -15.22 -0.78 -30.19
C LEU A 142 -16.18 -0.41 -29.06
N ASP A 143 -17.41 -0.95 -29.07
CA ASP A 143 -18.39 -0.73 -28.00
C ASP A 143 -17.84 -1.25 -26.67
N SER A 144 -17.25 -2.46 -26.67
CA SER A 144 -16.63 -3.05 -25.47
C SER A 144 -15.43 -2.24 -24.97
N LEU A 145 -14.68 -1.59 -25.87
CA LEU A 145 -13.58 -0.69 -25.50
C LEU A 145 -14.11 0.63 -24.91
N GLY A 146 -15.21 1.16 -25.44
CA GLY A 146 -15.91 2.32 -24.88
C GLY A 146 -16.34 2.05 -23.43
N ASP A 147 -17.06 0.94 -23.22
CA ASP A 147 -17.45 0.46 -21.89
C ASP A 147 -16.21 0.32 -20.98
N LEU A 148 -15.11 -0.26 -21.47
CA LEU A 148 -13.90 -0.47 -20.67
C LEU A 148 -13.28 0.84 -20.21
N ARG A 149 -13.18 1.83 -21.12
CA ARG A 149 -12.65 3.16 -20.83
C ARG A 149 -13.51 3.85 -19.77
N GLN A 150 -14.83 3.80 -19.91
CA GLN A 150 -15.78 4.33 -18.95
C GLN A 150 -15.60 3.69 -17.56
N ARG A 151 -15.54 2.36 -17.49
CA ARG A 151 -15.35 1.64 -16.22
C ARG A 151 -13.99 1.85 -15.58
N PHE A 152 -12.94 2.15 -16.35
CA PHE A 152 -11.67 2.59 -15.79
C PHE A 152 -11.78 3.96 -15.12
N GLU A 153 -12.55 4.89 -15.69
CA GLU A 153 -12.74 6.20 -15.08
C GLU A 153 -13.55 6.11 -13.78
N ASP A 154 -14.69 5.41 -13.81
CA ASP A 154 -15.53 5.12 -12.63
C ASP A 154 -14.68 4.47 -11.52
N LEU A 155 -13.96 3.41 -11.85
CA LEU A 155 -13.05 2.73 -10.93
C LEU A 155 -12.01 3.68 -10.37
N GLY A 156 -11.45 4.55 -11.20
CA GLY A 156 -10.46 5.54 -10.81
C GLY A 156 -10.98 6.52 -9.75
N GLN A 157 -12.28 6.80 -9.73
CA GLN A 157 -12.90 7.63 -8.68
C GLN A 157 -12.85 6.96 -7.30
N SER A 158 -12.90 5.63 -7.24
CA SER A 158 -12.81 4.88 -5.98
C SER A 158 -11.42 4.97 -5.31
N CYS A 159 -10.38 5.39 -6.04
CA CYS A 159 -9.04 5.57 -5.47
C CYS A 159 -9.03 6.58 -4.30
N LYS A 160 -9.94 7.56 -4.31
CA LYS A 160 -10.04 8.59 -3.26
C LYS A 160 -10.46 8.03 -1.89
N SER A 161 -11.06 6.84 -1.87
CA SER A 161 -11.45 6.14 -0.63
C SER A 161 -10.24 5.74 0.21
N CYS A 162 -9.04 5.66 -0.39
CA CYS A 162 -7.80 5.30 0.32
C CYS A 162 -6.65 6.28 0.08
N HIS A 163 -6.65 7.00 -1.05
CA HIS A 163 -5.58 7.93 -1.42
C HIS A 163 -6.07 9.38 -1.38
N LYS A 164 -5.29 10.25 -0.74
CA LYS A 164 -5.56 11.70 -0.69
C LYS A 164 -5.02 12.45 -1.91
N ASP A 165 -4.02 11.89 -2.57
CA ASP A 165 -3.34 12.49 -3.71
C ASP A 165 -3.81 11.82 -5.03
N LYS A 166 -3.84 12.60 -6.10
CA LYS A 166 -4.19 12.17 -7.45
C LYS A 166 -3.06 11.39 -8.11
N SER A 167 -1.82 11.53 -7.62
CA SER A 167 -0.64 10.86 -8.19
C SER A 167 -0.75 9.32 -8.20
N GLN A 168 -1.42 8.72 -7.22
CA GLN A 168 -1.63 7.27 -7.15
C GLN A 168 -2.59 6.78 -8.25
N LYS A 169 -3.71 7.48 -8.49
CA LYS A 169 -4.60 7.21 -9.63
C LYS A 169 -3.83 7.33 -10.94
N ALA A 170 -3.14 8.46 -11.14
CA ALA A 170 -2.41 8.75 -12.38
C ALA A 170 -1.29 7.73 -12.69
N ARG A 171 -0.70 7.08 -11.69
CA ARG A 171 0.32 6.05 -11.90
C ARG A 171 -0.22 4.79 -12.59
N ILE A 172 -1.51 4.50 -12.43
CA ILE A 172 -2.15 3.29 -12.99
C ILE A 172 -3.15 3.61 -14.08
N LEU A 173 -3.93 4.69 -13.92
CA LEU A 173 -5.00 5.11 -14.83
C LEU A 173 -4.72 6.52 -15.38
N GLY A 174 -3.45 6.86 -15.61
CA GLY A 174 -3.04 8.14 -16.18
C GLY A 174 -2.71 8.06 -17.67
N ALA A 175 -1.91 9.03 -18.12
CA ALA A 175 -1.62 9.27 -19.55
C ALA A 175 -1.13 8.02 -20.32
N GLU A 176 -0.31 7.16 -19.71
CA GLU A 176 0.17 5.94 -20.36
C GLU A 176 -0.96 4.93 -20.62
N THR A 177 -1.91 4.80 -19.69
CA THR A 177 -3.08 3.93 -19.85
C THR A 177 -4.01 4.48 -20.92
N GLU A 178 -4.24 5.79 -20.94
CA GLU A 178 -5.01 6.45 -22.01
C GLU A 178 -4.36 6.29 -23.38
N LYS A 179 -3.04 6.43 -23.46
CA LYS A 179 -2.30 6.19 -24.70
C LYS A 179 -2.47 4.74 -25.19
N SER A 180 -2.45 3.77 -24.28
CA SER A 180 -2.68 2.37 -24.63
C SER A 180 -4.12 2.09 -25.05
N LEU A 181 -5.11 2.73 -24.41
CA LEU A 181 -6.52 2.67 -24.83
C LEU A 181 -6.71 3.27 -26.22
N ALA A 182 -6.08 4.40 -26.52
CA ALA A 182 -6.15 5.03 -27.83
C ALA A 182 -5.47 4.20 -28.92
N ALA A 183 -4.29 3.61 -28.63
CA ALA A 183 -3.61 2.71 -29.57
C ALA A 183 -4.43 1.45 -29.86
N LEU A 184 -5.06 0.88 -28.83
CA LEU A 184 -5.99 -0.25 -28.98
C LEU A 184 -7.18 0.11 -29.88
N GLU A 185 -7.77 1.29 -29.68
CA GLU A 185 -8.87 1.80 -30.51
C GLU A 185 -8.47 1.93 -31.99
N LEU A 186 -7.29 2.48 -32.26
CA LEU A 186 -6.76 2.61 -33.62
C LEU A 186 -6.53 1.26 -34.29
N ALA A 187 -5.97 0.28 -33.57
CA ALA A 187 -5.74 -1.07 -34.11
C ALA A 187 -7.06 -1.79 -34.43
N ILE A 188 -8.07 -1.68 -33.55
CA ILE A 188 -9.42 -2.20 -33.82
C ILE A 188 -10.04 -1.50 -35.05
N LYS A 189 -9.88 -0.18 -35.15
CA LYS A 189 -10.36 0.60 -36.31
C LYS A 189 -9.68 0.20 -37.61
N ALA A 190 -8.41 -0.20 -37.58
CA ALA A 190 -7.67 -0.66 -38.73
C ALA A 190 -7.92 -2.13 -39.09
N GLY A 191 -8.57 -2.91 -38.21
CA GLY A 191 -8.74 -4.36 -38.41
C GLY A 191 -7.45 -5.16 -38.17
N GLU A 192 -6.46 -4.58 -37.50
CA GLU A 192 -5.15 -5.20 -37.27
C GLU A 192 -5.17 -6.16 -36.07
N ILE A 193 -5.71 -7.36 -36.24
CA ILE A 193 -5.94 -8.34 -35.15
C ILE A 193 -4.68 -8.55 -34.26
N LYS A 194 -3.51 -8.73 -34.88
CA LYS A 194 -2.24 -8.92 -34.16
C LYS A 194 -1.86 -7.71 -33.29
N GLN A 195 -2.09 -6.50 -33.80
CA GLN A 195 -1.77 -5.27 -33.09
C GLN A 195 -2.78 -5.00 -31.98
N THR A 196 -4.06 -5.28 -32.22
CA THR A 196 -5.12 -5.27 -31.21
C THR A 196 -4.75 -6.17 -30.03
N GLY A 197 -4.35 -7.42 -30.28
CA GLY A 197 -3.90 -8.33 -29.22
C GLY A 197 -2.70 -7.80 -28.44
N ARG A 198 -1.71 -7.21 -29.13
CA ARG A 198 -0.53 -6.60 -28.50
C ARG A 198 -0.88 -5.40 -27.62
N HIS A 199 -1.73 -4.49 -28.10
CA HIS A 199 -2.15 -3.32 -27.35
C HIS A 199 -3.02 -3.72 -26.15
N LEU A 200 -3.91 -4.70 -26.32
CA LEU A 200 -4.72 -5.25 -25.22
C LEU A 200 -3.85 -5.87 -24.13
N GLY A 201 -2.84 -6.66 -24.50
CA GLY A 201 -1.87 -7.22 -23.54
C GLY A 201 -1.06 -6.14 -22.83
N THR A 202 -0.63 -5.10 -23.56
CA THR A 202 0.08 -3.94 -22.99
C THR A 202 -0.79 -3.22 -21.96
N LEU A 203 -2.06 -2.96 -22.31
CA LEU A 203 -3.03 -2.34 -21.41
C LEU A 203 -3.23 -3.17 -20.14
N ALA A 204 -3.39 -4.50 -20.26
CA ALA A 204 -3.55 -5.40 -19.12
C ALA A 204 -2.35 -5.37 -18.16
N VAL A 205 -1.12 -5.30 -18.69
CA VAL A 205 0.10 -5.16 -17.86
C VAL A 205 0.17 -3.78 -17.20
N GLN A 206 -0.11 -2.71 -17.94
CA GLN A 206 0.00 -1.34 -17.43
C GLN A 206 -1.09 -0.98 -16.42
N SER A 207 -2.29 -1.54 -16.53
CA SER A 207 -3.41 -1.25 -15.64
C SER A 207 -3.63 -2.38 -14.63
N CYS A 208 -4.10 -3.55 -15.08
CA CYS A 208 -4.51 -4.65 -14.22
C CYS A 208 -3.37 -5.19 -13.38
N ALA A 209 -2.20 -5.49 -13.97
CA ALA A 209 -1.08 -6.04 -13.21
C ALA A 209 -0.51 -5.03 -12.20
N ARG A 210 -0.46 -3.73 -12.55
CA ARG A 210 -0.07 -2.68 -11.60
C ARG A 210 -1.05 -2.53 -10.44
N CYS A 211 -2.36 -2.50 -10.72
CA CYS A 211 -3.38 -2.52 -9.66
C CYS A 211 -3.24 -3.75 -8.77
N HIS A 212 -3.14 -4.94 -9.35
CA HIS A 212 -3.12 -6.19 -8.59
C HIS A 212 -1.85 -6.34 -7.75
N SER A 213 -0.68 -5.99 -8.30
CA SER A 213 0.60 -6.06 -7.56
C SER A 213 0.65 -5.16 -6.35
N VAL A 214 -0.03 -4.01 -6.38
CA VAL A 214 -0.07 -3.07 -5.25
C VAL A 214 -1.20 -3.40 -4.28
N HIS A 215 -2.38 -3.73 -4.79
CA HIS A 215 -3.60 -3.83 -3.99
C HIS A 215 -4.04 -5.27 -3.73
N ARG A 216 -4.26 -6.04 -4.81
CA ARG A 216 -4.85 -7.37 -4.71
C ARG A 216 -3.95 -8.34 -3.96
N THR A 217 -2.65 -8.38 -4.28
CA THR A 217 -1.72 -9.30 -3.61
C THR A 217 -1.67 -9.06 -2.10
N LEU A 218 -1.63 -7.80 -1.65
CA LEU A 218 -1.65 -7.49 -0.22
C LEU A 218 -3.00 -7.80 0.42
N TYR A 219 -4.11 -7.58 -0.28
CA TYR A 219 -5.45 -7.96 0.20
C TYR A 219 -5.60 -9.48 0.36
N ASP A 220 -5.16 -10.25 -0.63
CA ASP A 220 -5.22 -11.71 -0.62
C ASP A 220 -4.36 -12.27 0.51
N ILE A 221 -3.14 -11.73 0.72
CA ILE A 221 -2.29 -12.08 1.86
C ILE A 221 -2.99 -11.73 3.18
N LYS A 222 -3.60 -10.55 3.29
CA LYS A 222 -4.37 -10.16 4.48
C LYS A 222 -5.49 -11.15 4.78
N LYS A 223 -6.21 -11.65 3.75
CA LYS A 223 -7.27 -12.65 3.94
C LYS A 223 -6.77 -14.00 4.46
N VAL A 224 -5.52 -14.35 4.17
CA VAL A 224 -4.88 -15.58 4.68
C VAL A 224 -4.33 -15.39 6.09
N LEU A 225 -3.85 -14.18 6.42
CA LEU A 225 -3.20 -13.88 7.70
C LEU A 225 -4.16 -13.38 8.78
N ALA A 226 -5.29 -12.79 8.39
CA ALA A 226 -6.28 -12.30 9.35
C ALA A 226 -6.96 -13.48 10.06
N PRO A 227 -7.15 -13.41 11.39
CA PRO A 227 -7.82 -14.44 12.17
C PRO A 227 -9.31 -14.60 11.83
#